data_AF-A0A2D6PAM5-F1
#
_entry.id   AF-A0A2D6PAM5-F1
#
_cell.length_a   1.000
_cell.length_b   1.000
_cell.length_c   1.000
_cell.angle_alpha   90.00
_cell.angle_beta   90.00
_cell.angle_gamma   90.00
#
_symmetry.space_group_name_H-M   'P 1'
#
loop_
_entity.id
_entity.type
_entity.pdbx_description
1 polymer ?
#
loop_
_entity_poly.entity_id
_entity_poly.type
_entity_poly.pdbx_seq_one_letter_code
_entity_poly.pdbx_strand_id
1 'polypeptide(L)' 'MADIKVRVGSQNAVKVLSSFAGGGGTLGGLSDVDISGGVQNGMVLVYNASTSKWEATLELTPGATQNLDINGGNF' A
#
# COMPACT_ATOMS: atom_id res chain seq x y z
N MET A 1 -58.25 -19.57 -11.15
CA MET A 1 -57.13 -18.62 -11.33
C MET A 1 -55.92 -19.23 -10.63
N ALA A 2 -54.79 -19.43 -11.29
CA ALA A 2 -53.60 -20.03 -10.65
C ALA A 2 -52.76 -18.93 -9.99
N ASP A 3 -52.42 -19.09 -8.71
CA ASP A 3 -51.58 -18.14 -7.98
C ASP A 3 -50.15 -18.11 -8.53
N ILE A 4 -49.76 -16.98 -9.13
CA ILE A 4 -48.36 -16.73 -9.51
C ILE A 4 -47.59 -16.36 -8.24
N LYS A 5 -46.75 -17.28 -7.76
CA LYS A 5 -45.83 -17.02 -6.65
C LYS A 5 -44.47 -16.58 -7.20
N VAL A 6 -44.30 -15.28 -7.36
CA VAL A 6 -42.96 -14.69 -7.56
C VAL A 6 -42.21 -14.70 -6.22
N ARG A 7 -41.02 -15.29 -6.18
CA ARG A 7 -40.10 -15.09 -5.05
C ARG A 7 -39.35 -13.79 -5.30
N VAL A 8 -39.66 -12.76 -4.52
CA VAL A 8 -38.89 -11.51 -4.47
C VAL A 8 -37.48 -11.84 -3.95
N GLY A 9 -36.46 -11.57 -4.78
CA GLY A 9 -35.04 -11.81 -4.47
C GLY A 9 -34.24 -12.63 -5.49
N SER A 10 -34.87 -13.17 -6.54
CA SER A 10 -34.18 -13.98 -7.57
C SER A 10 -33.58 -13.16 -8.72
N GLN A 11 -33.12 -11.94 -8.47
CA GLN A 11 -32.34 -11.19 -9.44
C GLN A 11 -30.87 -11.25 -9.01
N ASN A 12 -29.97 -11.59 -9.93
CA ASN A 12 -28.54 -11.68 -9.66
C ASN A 12 -28.04 -10.32 -9.17
N ALA A 13 -27.97 -10.15 -7.84
CA ALA A 13 -27.59 -8.88 -7.24
C ALA A 13 -26.15 -8.57 -7.62
N VAL A 14 -25.90 -7.36 -8.13
CA VAL A 14 -24.53 -6.86 -8.29
C VAL A 14 -23.94 -6.80 -6.90
N LYS A 15 -23.00 -7.71 -6.60
CA LYS A 15 -22.29 -7.70 -5.32
C LYS A 15 -21.39 -6.47 -5.30
N VAL A 16 -21.88 -5.38 -4.74
CA VAL A 16 -21.05 -4.22 -4.40
C VAL A 16 -20.29 -4.60 -3.13
N LEU A 17 -18.97 -4.65 -3.21
CA LEU A 17 -18.12 -4.95 -2.05
C LEU A 17 -18.41 -3.91 -0.96
N SER A 18 -18.91 -4.36 0.20
CA SER A 18 -19.35 -3.50 1.30
C SER A 18 -18.21 -2.72 1.96
N SER A 19 -16.96 -3.10 1.69
CA SER A 19 -15.79 -2.32 2.02
C SER A 19 -14.68 -2.61 1.01
N PHE A 20 -14.22 -1.56 0.33
CA PHE A 20 -12.94 -1.60 -0.35
C PHE A 20 -11.88 -1.46 0.74
N ALA A 21 -11.33 -2.58 1.19
CA ALA A 21 -10.11 -2.60 2.00
C ALA A 21 -8.88 -2.28 1.13
N GLY A 22 -9.02 -1.34 0.19
CA GLY A 22 -7.92 -0.84 -0.60
C GLY A 22 -6.89 -0.24 0.33
N GLY A 23 -5.66 -0.72 0.17
CA GLY A 23 -4.49 -0.42 0.96
C GLY A 23 -4.52 0.92 1.70
N GLY A 24 -4.70 0.88 3.01
CA GLY A 24 -4.73 2.13 3.78
C GLY A 24 -4.76 2.01 5.30
N GLY A 25 -4.65 0.80 5.86
CA GLY A 25 -4.55 0.64 7.32
C GLY A 25 -3.14 0.90 7.85
N THR A 26 -2.12 0.62 7.04
CA THR A 26 -0.70 0.72 7.39
C THR A 26 0.11 1.05 6.13
N LEU A 27 1.35 1.52 6.29
CA LEU A 27 2.26 1.76 5.15
C LEU A 27 2.46 0.51 4.30
N GLY A 28 2.48 -0.69 4.90
CA GLY A 28 2.61 -1.96 4.15
C GLY A 28 1.37 -2.35 3.35
N GLY A 29 0.23 -1.71 3.58
CA GLY A 29 -0.95 -1.87 2.75
C GLY A 29 -0.88 -1.07 1.45
N LEU A 30 -0.01 -0.08 1.36
CA LEU A 30 0.13 0.78 0.19
C LEU A 30 0.85 0.01 -0.93
N SER A 31 0.29 0.04 -2.15
CA SER A 31 0.82 -0.73 -3.28
C SER A 31 2.16 -0.20 -3.81
N ASP A 32 2.43 1.07 -3.56
CA ASP A 32 3.62 1.81 -3.96
C ASP A 32 4.71 1.82 -2.86
N VAL A 33 4.50 1.12 -1.74
CA VAL A 33 5.47 1.02 -0.65
C VAL A 33 5.91 -0.44 -0.47
N ASP A 34 7.23 -0.64 -0.38
CA ASP A 34 7.87 -1.90 -0.03
C ASP A 34 8.49 -1.81 1.36
N ILE A 35 7.95 -2.61 2.28
CA ILE A 35 8.44 -2.79 3.66
C ILE A 35 8.82 -4.25 3.94
N SER A 36 9.12 -5.03 2.90
CA SER A 36 9.42 -6.47 3.02
C SER A 36 10.62 -6.77 3.93
N GLY A 37 11.53 -5.81 4.12
CA GLY A 37 12.64 -5.87 5.09
C GLY A 37 12.25 -5.70 6.56
N GLY A 38 10.96 -5.47 6.86
CA GLY A 38 10.47 -5.14 8.20
C GLY A 38 10.51 -3.64 8.48
N VAL A 39 9.93 -3.22 9.61
CA VAL A 39 9.93 -1.83 10.07
C VAL A 39 10.72 -1.73 11.36
N GLN A 40 11.69 -0.83 11.40
CA GLN A 40 12.51 -0.52 12.58
C GLN A 40 12.48 0.99 12.83
N ASN A 41 12.77 1.38 14.07
CA ASN A 41 12.88 2.79 14.43
C ASN A 41 14.03 3.45 13.64
N GLY A 42 13.78 4.63 13.08
CA GLY A 42 14.78 5.37 12.31
C GLY A 42 14.83 5.01 10.82
N MET A 43 14.01 4.09 10.33
CA MET A 43 13.87 3.86 8.89
C MET A 43 13.31 5.07 8.16
N VAL A 44 13.80 5.27 6.96
CA VAL A 44 13.34 6.29 6.03
C VAL A 44 12.87 5.63 4.73
N LEU A 45 11.88 6.23 4.10
CA LEU A 45 11.39 5.79 2.80
C LEU A 45 12.20 6.47 1.71
N VAL A 46 12.84 5.67 0.87
CA VAL A 46 13.60 6.15 -0.29
C VAL A 46 12.91 5.65 -1.56
N TYR A 47 12.68 6.54 -2.51
CA TYR A 47 12.08 6.14 -3.78
C TYR A 47 13.11 5.41 -4.65
N ASN A 48 12.79 4.18 -5.03
CA ASN A 48 13.56 3.38 -5.96
C ASN A 48 12.93 3.46 -7.36
N ALA A 49 13.58 4.19 -8.27
CA ALA A 49 13.11 4.36 -9.64
C ALA A 49 13.10 3.06 -10.46
N SER A 50 13.92 2.06 -10.10
CA SER A 50 13.98 0.78 -10.80
C SER A 50 12.76 -0.09 -10.51
N THR A 51 12.27 -0.05 -9.27
CA THR A 51 11.06 -0.77 -8.83
C THR A 51 9.81 0.10 -8.90
N SER A 52 9.97 1.41 -9.12
CA SER A 52 8.92 2.42 -9.07
C SER A 52 8.14 2.42 -7.74
N LYS A 53 8.86 2.16 -6.63
CA LYS A 53 8.29 2.03 -5.28
C LYS A 53 9.10 2.80 -4.25
N TRP A 54 8.47 3.10 -3.12
CA TRP A 54 9.12 3.57 -1.91
C TRP A 54 9.63 2.39 -1.09
N GLU A 55 10.93 2.32 -0.83
CA GLU A 55 11.56 1.25 -0.05
C GLU A 55 11.94 1.78 1.33
N ALA A 56 11.54 1.07 2.38
CA ALA A 56 11.97 1.37 3.74
C ALA A 56 13.42 0.88 3.96
N THR A 57 14.33 1.80 4.26
CA THR A 57 15.75 1.49 4.45
C THR A 57 16.31 2.20 5.69
N LEU A 58 17.26 1.55 6.36
CA LEU A 58 18.16 2.16 7.36
C LEU A 58 19.42 2.75 6.70
N GLU A 59 19.74 2.25 5.51
CA GLU A 59 20.93 2.59 4.76
C GLU A 59 20.55 3.54 3.63
N LEU A 60 20.94 4.81 3.76
CA LEU A 60 20.68 5.85 2.77
C LEU A 60 21.64 5.79 1.57
N THR A 61 22.57 4.83 1.52
CA THR A 61 23.62 4.81 0.50
C THR A 61 24.00 3.38 0.07
N PRO A 62 23.81 3.01 -1.20
CA PRO A 62 24.58 1.94 -1.84
C PRO A 62 25.87 2.53 -2.41
N GLY A 63 26.87 2.84 -1.57
CA GLY A 63 28.14 3.40 -2.04
C GLY A 63 28.90 4.27 -1.02
N ALA A 64 30.13 4.67 -1.39
CA ALA A 64 31.04 5.43 -0.50
C ALA A 64 30.76 6.95 -0.44
N THR A 65 29.87 7.48 -1.28
CA THR A 65 29.42 8.87 -1.21
C THR A 65 28.08 8.93 -0.53
N GLN A 66 28.16 9.06 0.79
CA GLN A 66 27.08 9.42 1.68
C GLN A 66 26.27 10.60 1.13
N ASN A 67 25.08 10.37 0.59
CA ASN A 67 24.13 11.45 0.34
C ASN A 67 23.40 11.78 1.66
N LEU A 68 24.12 12.43 2.57
CA LEU A 68 23.63 12.81 3.91
C LEU A 68 22.85 14.12 3.87
N ASP A 69 22.90 14.82 2.73
CA ASP A 69 22.06 15.96 2.42
C ASP A 69 20.70 15.47 1.88
N ILE A 70 19.83 15.06 2.80
CA ILE A 70 18.39 15.18 2.55
C ILE A 70 18.08 16.67 2.71
N ASN A 71 17.57 17.35 1.67
CA ASN A 71 17.20 18.77 1.68
C ASN A 71 16.20 19.07 2.83
N GLY A 72 16.71 19.26 4.03
CA GLY A 72 15.95 19.25 5.29
C GLY A 72 16.80 19.26 6.56
N GLY A 73 18.10 18.93 6.47
CA GLY A 73 19.06 19.09 7.58
C GLY A 73 20.03 17.92 7.66
N ASN A 74 21.26 18.22 8.08
CA ASN A 74 22.33 17.24 8.29
C ASN A 74 21.98 16.35 9.49
N PHE A 75 21.90 15.04 9.28
CA PHE A 75 21.81 14.05 10.36
C PHE A 75 23.20 13.71 10.91
#